data_AF-A0A096AL62-F1
#
_entry.id   AF-A0A096AL62-F1
#
_cell.length_a   1.000
_cell.length_b   1.000
_cell.length_c   1.000
_cell.angle_alpha   90.00
_cell.angle_beta   90.00
_cell.angle_gamma   90.00
#
_symmetry.space_group_name_H-M   'P 1'
#
loop_
_entity.id
_entity.type
_entity.pdbx_description
1 polymer ?
#
loop_
_entity_poly.entity_id
_entity_poly.type
_entity_poly.pdbx_seq_one_letter_code
_entity_poly.pdbx_strand_id
1 'polypeptide(L)'
;MKKITDDDFKEKVFEVGSKLIELFDVKNEQYAKESDVLEAIKESADRRYGVVTKDTLSYVILDYKDKHDLALLKKGIKLGDTKERLLDIIAYCILLYLVYENDV
;
A
#
# COMPACT_ATOMS: atom_id res chain seq x y z
N MET A 1 22.01 21.27 17.24
CA MET A 1 21.37 20.11 16.58
C MET A 1 21.50 18.91 17.50
N LYS A 2 20.40 18.25 17.88
CA LYS A 2 20.44 17.00 18.65
C LYS A 2 21.06 15.92 17.75
N LYS A 3 22.03 15.16 18.26
CA LYS A 3 22.63 14.04 17.51
C LYS A 3 21.58 12.93 17.44
N ILE A 4 21.17 12.55 16.23
CA ILE A 4 20.29 11.40 16.01
C ILE A 4 21.13 10.14 16.23
N THR A 5 20.61 9.23 17.05
CA THR A 5 21.22 7.92 17.34
C THR A 5 20.48 6.81 16.59
N ASP A 6 21.09 5.64 16.52
CA ASP A 6 20.46 4.46 15.92
C ASP A 6 19.17 4.07 16.67
N ASP A 7 19.12 4.30 17.98
CA ASP A 7 17.93 4.01 18.78
C ASP A 7 16.79 4.99 18.50
N ASP A 8 17.09 6.28 18.29
CA ASP A 8 16.10 7.26 17.81
C ASP A 8 15.51 6.83 16.44
N PHE A 9 16.34 6.26 15.57
CA PHE A 9 15.89 5.76 14.26
C PHE A 9 15.02 4.51 14.38
N LYS A 10 15.43 3.52 15.19
CA LYS A 10 14.65 2.29 15.44
C LYS A 10 13.26 2.60 16.00
N GLU A 11 13.17 3.53 16.96
CA GLU A 11 11.90 3.96 17.54
C GLU A 11 10.97 4.52 16.45
N LYS A 12 11.50 5.34 15.52
CA LYS A 12 10.71 5.84 14.38
C LYS A 12 10.32 4.78 13.37
N VAL A 13 11.18 3.79 13.11
CA VAL A 13 10.82 2.65 12.26
C VAL A 13 9.68 1.87 12.89
N PHE A 14 9.71 1.63 14.20
CA PHE A 14 8.64 0.94 14.91
C PHE A 14 7.32 1.72 14.87
N GLU A 15 7.35 3.03 15.12
CA GLU A 15 6.16 3.89 15.00
C GLU A 15 5.55 3.85 13.59
N VAL A 16 6.39 3.90 12.54
CA VAL A 16 5.94 3.79 11.15
C VAL A 16 5.37 2.40 10.87
N GLY A 17 6.01 1.34 11.36
CA GLY A 17 5.54 -0.04 11.26
C GLY A 17 4.14 -0.22 11.87
N SER A 18 3.90 0.30 13.07
CA SER A 18 2.57 0.27 13.70
C SER A 18 1.52 1.02 12.87
N LYS A 19 1.88 2.18 12.32
CA LYS A 19 0.98 2.94 11.42
C LYS A 19 0.67 2.21 10.13
N LEU A 20 1.60 1.40 9.60
CA LEU A 20 1.36 0.57 8.43
C LEU A 20 0.35 -0.54 8.73
N ILE A 21 0.42 -1.15 9.91
CA ILE A 21 -0.55 -2.15 10.36
C ILE A 21 -1.93 -1.49 10.48
N GLU A 22 -2.03 -0.35 11.18
CA GLU A 22 -3.29 0.39 11.32
C GLU A 22 -3.87 0.81 9.96
N LEU A 23 -3.02 1.29 9.03
CA LEU A 23 -3.47 1.63 7.69
C LEU A 23 -3.92 0.41 6.91
N PHE A 24 -3.25 -0.73 7.08
CA PHE A 24 -3.68 -1.98 6.47
C PHE A 24 -5.07 -2.39 6.99
N ASP A 25 -5.31 -2.29 8.30
CA ASP A 25 -6.61 -2.56 8.92
C ASP A 25 -7.70 -1.60 8.40
N VAL A 26 -7.42 -0.29 8.36
CA VAL A 26 -8.36 0.72 7.82
C VAL A 26 -8.65 0.48 6.34
N LYS A 27 -7.63 0.13 5.54
CA LYS A 27 -7.81 -0.18 4.11
C LYS A 27 -8.60 -1.47 3.93
N ASN A 28 -8.36 -2.46 4.77
CA ASN A 28 -9.14 -3.69 4.80
C ASN A 28 -10.61 -3.36 5.11
N GLU A 29 -10.91 -2.58 6.15
CA GLU A 29 -12.28 -2.13 6.43
C GLU A 29 -12.93 -1.31 5.30
N GLN A 30 -12.14 -0.48 4.59
CA GLN A 30 -12.64 0.36 3.49
C GLN A 30 -12.92 -0.41 2.20
N TYR A 31 -12.18 -1.50 1.95
CA TYR A 31 -12.11 -2.16 0.65
C TYR A 31 -12.43 -3.67 0.68
N ALA A 32 -12.72 -4.24 1.85
CA ALA A 32 -13.05 -5.65 2.02
C ALA A 32 -14.31 -5.85 2.85
N LYS A 33 -15.10 -6.87 2.51
CA LYS A 33 -16.07 -7.47 3.45
C LYS A 33 -15.38 -8.54 4.28
N GLU A 34 -15.16 -8.22 5.55
CA GLU A 34 -14.96 -9.11 6.71
C GLU A 34 -13.84 -10.18 6.65
N SER A 35 -13.33 -10.61 5.47
CA SER A 35 -12.43 -11.77 5.32
C SER A 35 -11.50 -11.75 4.10
N ASP A 36 -11.70 -10.89 3.10
CA ASP A 36 -10.86 -10.84 1.90
C ASP A 36 -10.38 -9.42 1.58
N VAL A 37 -9.17 -9.09 2.04
CA VAL A 37 -8.51 -7.78 1.82
C VAL A 37 -8.32 -7.44 0.33
N LEU A 38 -8.45 -8.44 -0.56
CA LEU A 38 -8.31 -8.27 -2.00
C LEU A 38 -9.64 -8.15 -2.73
N GLU A 39 -10.81 -8.19 -2.07
CA GLU A 39 -12.13 -8.20 -2.74
C GLU A 39 -12.28 -7.03 -3.74
N ALA A 40 -12.07 -5.79 -3.31
CA ALA A 40 -12.14 -4.64 -4.22
C ALA A 40 -11.10 -4.68 -5.36
N ILE A 41 -9.95 -5.34 -5.15
CA ILE A 41 -8.94 -5.56 -6.19
C ILE A 41 -9.45 -6.62 -7.18
N LYS A 42 -10.05 -7.71 -6.69
CA LYS A 42 -10.68 -8.78 -7.51
C LYS A 42 -11.82 -8.23 -8.35
N GLU A 43 -12.73 -7.45 -7.77
CA GLU A 43 -13.80 -6.78 -8.51
C GLU A 43 -13.26 -5.82 -9.57
N SER A 44 -12.19 -5.08 -9.24
CA SER A 44 -11.53 -4.18 -10.18
C SER A 44 -10.86 -4.93 -11.33
N ALA A 45 -10.25 -6.08 -11.04
CA ALA A 45 -9.61 -6.93 -12.05
C ALA A 45 -10.65 -7.56 -12.98
N ASP A 46 -11.73 -8.12 -12.43
CA ASP A 46 -12.84 -8.67 -13.20
C ASP A 46 -13.48 -7.62 -14.12
N ARG A 47 -13.77 -6.43 -13.58
CA ARG A 47 -14.36 -5.33 -14.37
C ARG A 47 -13.45 -4.82 -15.50
N ARG A 48 -12.13 -4.76 -15.28
CA ARG A 48 -11.18 -4.19 -16.25
C ARG A 48 -10.69 -5.21 -17.28
N TYR A 49 -10.49 -6.44 -16.85
CA TYR A 49 -9.81 -7.48 -17.64
C TYR A 49 -10.72 -8.68 -17.95
N GLY A 50 -11.91 -8.76 -17.34
CA GLY A 50 -12.86 -9.88 -17.51
C GLY A 50 -12.42 -11.17 -16.84
N VAL A 51 -11.32 -11.15 -16.07
CA VAL A 51 -10.76 -12.32 -15.41
C VAL A 51 -9.98 -11.92 -14.16
N VAL A 52 -10.14 -12.72 -13.11
CA VAL A 52 -9.38 -12.62 -11.87
C VAL A 52 -8.24 -13.63 -11.93
N THR A 53 -7.02 -13.12 -12.06
CA THR A 53 -5.77 -13.90 -12.05
C THR A 53 -4.72 -13.14 -11.26
N LYS A 54 -3.66 -13.82 -10.85
CA LYS A 54 -2.48 -13.20 -10.23
C LYS A 54 -1.96 -11.98 -11.00
N ASP A 55 -1.90 -12.08 -12.33
CA ASP A 55 -1.43 -10.99 -13.20
C ASP A 55 -2.41 -9.82 -13.20
N THR A 56 -3.70 -10.08 -13.43
CA THR A 56 -4.71 -9.01 -13.49
C THR A 56 -4.88 -8.29 -12.15
N LEU A 57 -4.75 -8.99 -11.03
CA LEU A 57 -4.69 -8.39 -9.69
C LEU A 57 -3.44 -7.54 -9.49
N SER A 58 -2.28 -8.06 -9.89
CA SER A 58 -1.01 -7.33 -9.81
C SER A 58 -1.06 -6.03 -10.62
N TYR A 59 -1.65 -6.05 -11.82
CA TYR A 59 -1.82 -4.86 -12.65
C TYR A 59 -2.71 -3.82 -11.97
N VAL A 60 -3.84 -4.23 -11.38
CA VAL A 60 -4.71 -3.29 -10.63
C VAL A 60 -3.97 -2.66 -9.45
N ILE A 61 -3.21 -3.44 -8.68
CA ILE A 61 -2.45 -2.94 -7.54
C ILE A 61 -1.38 -1.93 -7.99
N LEU A 62 -0.64 -2.26 -9.05
CA LEU A 62 0.37 -1.37 -9.62
C LEU A 62 -0.24 -0.06 -10.15
N ASP A 63 -1.39 -0.11 -10.81
CA ASP A 63 -2.12 1.08 -11.24
C ASP A 63 -2.51 1.97 -10.05
N TYR A 64 -2.97 1.38 -8.95
CA TYR A 64 -3.31 2.14 -7.75
C TYR A 64 -2.09 2.73 -7.06
N LYS A 65 -0.95 2.04 -7.09
CA LYS A 65 0.32 2.53 -6.56
C LYS A 65 0.88 3.69 -7.40
N ASP A 66 0.80 3.60 -8.73
CA ASP A 66 1.42 4.56 -9.66
C ASP A 66 0.99 6.01 -9.40
N LYS A 67 -0.27 6.26 -9.02
CA LYS A 67 -0.74 7.61 -8.67
C LYS A 67 0.05 8.24 -7.52
N HIS A 68 0.51 7.44 -6.56
CA HIS A 68 1.32 7.90 -5.43
C HIS A 68 2.77 8.11 -5.85
N ASP A 69 3.33 7.17 -6.63
CA ASP A 69 4.68 7.29 -7.18
C ASP A 69 4.81 8.57 -8.01
N LEU A 70 3.86 8.81 -8.92
CA LEU A 70 3.86 9.99 -9.78
C LEU A 70 3.74 11.30 -8.99
N ALA A 71 2.93 11.32 -7.92
CA ALA A 71 2.80 12.50 -7.06
C ALA A 71 4.14 12.83 -6.37
N LEU A 72 4.83 11.80 -5.86
CA LEU A 72 6.15 11.93 -5.25
C LEU A 72 7.23 12.28 -6.26
N LEU A 73 7.21 11.74 -7.49
CA LEU A 73 8.16 12.11 -8.53
C LEU A 73 8.02 13.58 -8.94
N LYS A 74 6.78 14.11 -8.99
CA LYS A 74 6.52 15.49 -9.40
C LYS A 74 6.81 16.52 -8.30
N LYS A 75 6.54 16.19 -7.04
CA LYS A 75 6.57 17.17 -5.93
C LYS A 75 7.53 16.80 -4.82
N GLY A 76 8.01 15.56 -4.78
CA GLY A 76 8.92 15.04 -3.76
C GLY A 76 8.39 15.27 -2.35
N ILE A 77 9.31 15.56 -1.44
CA ILE A 77 9.03 15.87 -0.03
C ILE A 77 8.27 17.19 0.19
N LYS A 78 8.07 18.00 -0.86
CA LYS A 78 7.29 19.24 -0.78
C LYS A 78 5.79 19.01 -0.91
N LEU A 79 5.38 17.77 -1.18
CA LEU A 79 3.98 17.39 -1.22
C LEU A 79 3.42 17.37 0.22
N GLY A 80 2.31 18.08 0.46
CA GLY A 80 1.74 18.24 1.80
C GLY A 80 1.33 16.93 2.49
N ASP A 81 1.06 15.89 1.71
CA ASP A 81 0.69 14.54 2.14
C ASP A 81 1.78 13.49 1.82
N THR A 82 3.06 13.89 1.73
CA THR A 82 4.18 12.98 1.38
C THR A 82 4.21 11.72 2.25
N LYS A 83 4.00 11.87 3.56
CA LYS A 83 4.09 10.75 4.51
C LYS A 83 2.99 9.73 4.25
N GLU A 84 1.77 10.20 4.06
CA GLU A 84 0.60 9.41 3.73
C GLU A 84 0.81 8.66 2.41
N ARG A 85 1.35 9.33 1.39
CA ARG A 85 1.66 8.69 0.09
C ARG A 85 2.68 7.57 0.22
N LEU A 86 3.74 7.75 1.02
CA LEU A 86 4.73 6.71 1.25
C LEU A 86 4.12 5.50 1.97
N LEU A 87 3.23 5.74 2.95
CA LEU A 87 2.54 4.66 3.65
C LEU A 87 1.58 3.91 2.70
N ASP A 88 0.84 4.61 1.84
CA ASP A 88 0.01 3.97 0.81
C ASP A 88 0.83 3.10 -0.15
N ILE A 89 2.00 3.59 -0.59
CA ILE A 89 2.92 2.83 -1.45
C ILE A 89 3.36 1.53 -0.77
N ILE A 90 3.74 1.60 0.51
CA ILE A 90 4.13 0.42 1.29
C ILE A 90 2.95 -0.56 1.42
N ALA A 91 1.74 -0.06 1.70
CA ALA A 91 0.54 -0.90 1.76
C ALA A 91 0.28 -1.62 0.43
N TYR A 92 0.38 -0.94 -0.71
CA TYR A 92 0.25 -1.59 -2.02
C TYR A 92 1.35 -2.63 -2.29
N CYS A 93 2.60 -2.40 -1.84
CA CYS A 93 3.65 -3.41 -1.91
C CYS A 93 3.33 -4.66 -1.08
N ILE A 94 2.71 -4.50 0.10
CA ILE A 94 2.25 -5.62 0.93
C ILE A 94 1.13 -6.39 0.23
N LEU A 95 0.14 -5.69 -0.35
CA LEU A 95 -0.93 -6.34 -1.12
C LEU A 95 -0.38 -7.11 -2.33
N LEU A 96 0.60 -6.56 -3.03
CA LEU A 96 1.28 -7.23 -4.14
C LEU A 96 2.04 -8.47 -3.67
N TYR A 97 2.72 -8.40 -2.52
CA TYR A 97 3.36 -9.57 -1.89
C TYR A 97 2.33 -10.65 -1.54
N LEU A 98 1.16 -10.29 -1.00
CA LEU A 98 0.09 -11.25 -0.73
C LEU A 98 -0.41 -11.95 -2.00
N VAL A 99 -0.62 -11.19 -3.09
CA VAL A 99 -0.95 -11.78 -4.40
C VAL A 99 0.18 -12.68 -4.92
N TYR A 100 1.43 -12.38 -4.58
CA TYR A 100 2.57 -13.19 -4.98
C TYR A 100 2.67 -14.53 -4.22
N GLU A 101 2.40 -14.52 -2.92
CA GLU A 101 2.54 -15.69 -2.04
C GLU A 101 1.31 -16.61 -2.05
N ASN A 102 0.12 -16.09 -2.37
CA ASN A 102 -1.11 -16.87 -2.35
C ASN A 102 -1.52 -17.28 -3.76
N ASP A 103 -2.07 -18.49 -3.89
CA ASP A 103 -2.83 -18.88 -5.07
C ASP A 103 -4.16 -18.11 -5.04
N VAL A 104 -4.35 -17.21 -6.00
CA VAL A 104 -5.54 -16.33 -6.09
C VAL A 104 -6.52 -16.83 -7.13
#